data_AF-A0A9P5QQW3-F1
#
_entry.id   AF-A0A9P5QQW3-F1
#
_cell.length_a   1.000
_cell.length_b   1.000
_cell.length_c   1.000
_cell.angle_alpha   90.00
_cell.angle_beta   90.00
_cell.angle_gamma   90.00
#
_symmetry.space_group_name_H-M   'P 1'
#
loop_
_entity.id
_entity.type
_entity.pdbx_description
1 polymer ?
#
loop_
_entity_poly.entity_id
_entity_poly.type
_entity_poly.pdbx_seq_one_letter_code
_entity_poly.pdbx_strand_id
1 'polypeptide(L)'
;MLEHLPEDKKVDYLILERSVFSNPLGSAISLHASIIPLFKQIGIWEEVQKASKPMSHFSLKCEDGTDLGSVDFAYGQADYSYYGLVMARPDLHEILLSHVPPEKILTGKRIVSVTQDDIGVSCHCSDSTIYHGDILVGADGAYSAVRQSLYKDLKDHGNLPRHDFSCIKLDQVVVVGITEPLNPNEYPMLKEDVCQFRIVLGGNDRPYSVTKLRGNREGLS
;
A
#
# COMPACT_ATOMS: atom_id res chain seq x y z
N MET A 1 -8.99 10.48 -1.16
CA MET A 1 -9.94 10.34 -0.03
C MET A 1 -10.40 11.70 0.47
N LEU A 2 -9.52 12.57 1.00
CA LEU A 2 -9.93 13.92 1.42
C LEU A 2 -10.41 14.78 0.24
N GLU A 3 -9.77 14.66 -0.93
CA GLU A 3 -10.19 15.38 -2.14
C GLU A 3 -11.61 15.01 -2.62
N HIS A 4 -12.05 13.78 -2.33
CA HIS A 4 -13.33 13.24 -2.78
C HIS A 4 -14.48 13.50 -1.80
N LEU A 5 -14.24 14.32 -0.76
CA LEU A 5 -15.30 14.74 0.15
C LEU A 5 -16.26 15.74 -0.53
N PRO A 6 -17.56 15.71 -0.20
CA PRO A 6 -18.51 16.73 -0.63
C PRO A 6 -18.03 18.15 -0.30
N GLU A 7 -18.43 19.16 -1.11
CA GLU A 7 -17.96 20.55 -0.96
C GLU A 7 -18.17 21.11 0.46
N ASP A 8 -19.31 20.79 1.09
CA ASP A 8 -19.66 21.20 2.46
C ASP A 8 -18.79 20.54 3.54
N LYS A 9 -17.97 19.55 3.17
CA LYS A 9 -17.09 18.78 4.06
C LYS A 9 -15.64 18.78 3.59
N LYS A 10 -15.28 19.61 2.59
CA LYS A 10 -13.89 19.70 2.15
C LYS A 10 -13.02 20.22 3.28
N VAL A 11 -11.96 19.48 3.55
CA VAL A 11 -10.92 19.84 4.51
C VAL A 11 -9.72 20.29 3.71
N ASP A 12 -9.15 21.44 4.03
CA ASP A 12 -7.88 21.86 3.43
C ASP A 12 -6.76 20.92 3.89
N TYR A 13 -5.92 20.49 2.96
CA TYR A 13 -4.85 19.54 3.26
C TYR A 13 -3.59 19.86 2.47
N LEU A 14 -2.48 19.32 2.97
CA LEU A 14 -1.16 19.35 2.36
C LEU A 14 -0.46 18.03 2.65
N ILE A 15 0.16 17.44 1.62
CA ILE A 15 0.90 16.18 1.72
C ILE A 15 2.40 16.52 1.70
N LEU A 16 3.11 16.12 2.75
CA LEU A 16 4.57 16.21 2.83
C LEU A 16 5.16 14.82 2.54
N GLU A 17 5.82 14.68 1.39
CA GLU A 17 6.47 13.44 0.98
C GLU A 17 7.99 13.60 1.06
N ARG A 18 8.65 12.65 1.74
CA ARG A 18 10.11 12.65 1.90
C ARG A 18 10.83 12.46 0.57
N SER A 19 10.33 11.60 -0.30
CA SER A 19 10.97 11.26 -1.56
C SER A 19 10.79 12.37 -2.60
N VAL A 20 11.84 12.62 -3.39
CA VAL A 20 11.78 13.47 -4.60
C VAL A 20 11.38 12.66 -5.83
N PHE A 21 11.59 11.34 -5.77
CA PHE A 21 11.22 10.39 -6.82
C PHE A 21 10.49 9.21 -6.19
N SER A 22 9.20 9.04 -6.45
CA SER A 22 8.51 7.79 -6.16
C SER A 22 8.69 6.85 -7.34
N ASN A 23 9.77 6.05 -7.34
CA ASN A 23 9.78 4.80 -8.09
C ASN A 23 9.41 3.70 -7.11
N PRO A 24 8.11 3.38 -6.93
CA PRO A 24 7.75 2.18 -6.20
C PRO A 24 8.39 1.00 -6.94
N LEU A 25 9.45 0.43 -6.37
CA LEU A 25 9.96 -0.87 -6.80
C LEU A 25 8.81 -1.86 -6.58
N GLY A 26 8.24 -2.36 -7.67
CA GLY A 26 6.86 -2.84 -7.68
C GLY A 26 6.69 -4.27 -7.22
N SER A 27 6.37 -4.49 -5.95
CA SER A 27 5.71 -5.74 -5.57
C SER A 27 4.25 -5.76 -6.04
N ALA A 28 3.69 -6.95 -6.21
CA ALA A 28 2.24 -7.08 -6.25
C ALA A 28 1.64 -6.66 -4.89
N ILE A 29 0.41 -6.15 -4.92
CA ILE A 29 -0.43 -5.93 -3.74
C ILE A 29 -1.73 -6.70 -3.91
N SER A 30 -2.17 -7.39 -2.85
CA SER A 30 -3.48 -8.01 -2.76
C SER A 30 -4.43 -7.09 -2.00
N LEU A 31 -5.62 -6.87 -2.56
CA LEU A 31 -6.66 -6.01 -2.03
C LEU A 31 -7.89 -6.88 -1.73
N HIS A 32 -8.37 -6.83 -0.50
CA HIS A 32 -9.55 -7.59 -0.10
C HIS A 32 -10.83 -7.00 -0.72
N ALA A 33 -11.84 -7.83 -1.01
CA ALA A 33 -13.09 -7.39 -1.64
C ALA A 33 -13.82 -6.28 -0.86
N SER A 34 -13.64 -6.24 0.46
CA SER A 34 -14.24 -5.21 1.32
C SER A 34 -13.77 -3.77 1.04
N ILE A 35 -12.66 -3.56 0.32
CA ILE A 35 -12.18 -2.22 -0.01
C ILE A 35 -12.84 -1.64 -1.28
N ILE A 36 -13.52 -2.47 -2.07
CA ILE A 36 -14.13 -2.08 -3.34
C ILE A 36 -15.21 -1.00 -3.16
N PRO A 37 -16.10 -1.07 -2.16
CA PRO A 37 -17.03 0.02 -1.87
C PRO A 37 -16.32 1.37 -1.63
N LEU A 38 -15.17 1.37 -0.95
CA LEU A 38 -14.38 2.59 -0.74
C LEU A 38 -13.84 3.14 -2.05
N PHE A 39 -13.30 2.29 -2.94
CA PHE A 39 -12.83 2.72 -4.26
C PHE A 39 -13.92 3.34 -5.12
N LYS A 40 -15.14 2.80 -5.04
CA LYS A 40 -16.31 3.40 -5.70
C LYS A 40 -16.68 4.75 -5.09
N GLN A 41 -16.69 4.83 -3.76
CA GLN A 41 -17.00 6.07 -3.04
C GLN A 41 -16.04 7.21 -3.40
N ILE A 42 -14.76 6.89 -3.58
CA ILE A 42 -13.74 7.87 -3.99
C ILE A 42 -13.53 7.94 -5.51
N GLY A 43 -14.39 7.28 -6.31
CA GLY A 43 -14.39 7.43 -7.76
C GLY A 43 -13.18 6.87 -8.52
N ILE A 44 -12.41 5.94 -7.94
CA ILE A 44 -11.23 5.34 -8.58
C ILE A 44 -11.45 3.88 -9.02
N TRP A 45 -12.68 3.39 -8.88
CA TRP A 45 -12.98 1.97 -9.08
C TRP A 45 -12.69 1.49 -10.50
N GLU A 46 -13.01 2.28 -11.52
CA GLU A 46 -12.83 1.87 -12.92
C GLU A 46 -11.35 1.72 -13.27
N GLU A 47 -10.51 2.65 -12.83
CA GLU A 47 -9.06 2.59 -13.03
C GLU A 47 -8.45 1.41 -12.28
N VAL A 48 -8.83 1.20 -11.01
CA VAL A 48 -8.37 0.06 -10.22
C VAL A 48 -8.81 -1.26 -10.85
N GLN A 49 -10.06 -1.35 -11.31
CA GLN A 49 -10.58 -2.55 -11.98
C GLN A 49 -9.80 -2.85 -13.26
N LYS A 50 -9.45 -1.83 -14.05
CA LYS A 50 -8.68 -1.97 -15.29
C LYS A 50 -7.22 -2.39 -15.04
N ALA A 51 -6.62 -1.87 -13.97
CA ALA A 51 -5.22 -2.13 -13.61
C ALA A 51 -5.02 -3.40 -12.75
N SER A 52 -6.10 -4.09 -12.37
CA SER A 52 -6.04 -5.26 -11.50
C SER A 52 -6.58 -6.53 -12.17
N LYS A 53 -6.28 -7.67 -11.55
CA LYS A 53 -6.94 -8.95 -11.84
C LYS A 53 -7.66 -9.46 -10.59
N PRO A 54 -8.86 -10.04 -10.72
CA PRO A 54 -9.51 -10.74 -9.63
C PRO A 54 -8.68 -11.97 -9.21
N MET A 55 -8.64 -12.25 -7.91
CA MET A 55 -8.01 -13.44 -7.33
C MET A 55 -9.09 -14.29 -6.66
N SER A 56 -9.29 -15.49 -7.19
CA SER A 56 -10.28 -16.43 -6.65
C SER A 56 -9.70 -17.35 -5.57
N HIS A 57 -8.40 -17.67 -5.63
CA HIS A 57 -7.73 -18.54 -4.66
C HIS A 57 -6.22 -18.30 -4.67
N PHE A 58 -5.52 -18.78 -3.65
CA PHE A 58 -4.10 -19.08 -3.78
C PHE A 58 -3.81 -20.57 -3.62
N SER A 59 -2.80 -21.04 -4.35
CA SER A 59 -2.28 -22.41 -4.24
C SER A 59 -1.08 -22.45 -3.31
N LEU A 60 -1.05 -23.45 -2.43
CA LEU A 60 0.06 -23.74 -1.53
C LEU A 60 0.82 -24.93 -2.12
N LYS A 61 2.14 -24.78 -2.30
CA LYS A 61 3.00 -25.83 -2.80
C LYS A 61 4.23 -26.05 -1.91
N CYS A 62 4.73 -27.27 -1.89
CA CYS A 62 6.07 -27.56 -1.44
C CYS A 62 7.10 -27.04 -2.45
N GLU A 63 8.35 -26.91 -2.01
CA GLU A 63 9.49 -26.55 -2.86
C GLU A 63 9.69 -27.51 -4.06
N ASP A 64 9.37 -28.79 -3.88
CA ASP A 64 9.42 -29.82 -4.93
C ASP A 64 8.22 -29.75 -5.92
N GLY A 65 7.30 -28.79 -5.72
CA GLY A 65 6.11 -28.59 -6.53
C GLY A 65 4.89 -29.40 -6.10
N THR A 66 5.01 -30.25 -5.07
CA THR A 66 3.88 -31.01 -4.50
C THR A 66 2.80 -30.06 -4.01
N ASP A 67 1.54 -30.39 -4.29
CA ASP A 67 0.41 -29.57 -3.84
C ASP A 67 0.13 -29.80 -2.35
N LEU A 68 0.09 -28.71 -1.59
CA LEU A 68 -0.30 -28.72 -0.18
C LEU A 68 -1.78 -28.36 0.00
N GLY A 69 -2.38 -27.75 -1.02
CA GLY A 69 -3.79 -27.38 -1.06
C GLY A 69 -3.99 -25.96 -1.57
N SER A 70 -5.19 -25.44 -1.37
CA SER A 70 -5.56 -24.09 -1.78
C SER A 70 -6.41 -23.40 -0.73
N VAL A 71 -6.28 -22.08 -0.63
CA VAL A 71 -7.22 -21.25 0.12
C VAL A 71 -8.10 -20.52 -0.87
N ASP A 72 -9.40 -20.79 -0.75
CA ASP A 72 -10.43 -20.22 -1.62
C ASP A 72 -10.87 -18.85 -1.09
N PHE A 73 -10.86 -17.85 -1.97
CA PHE A 73 -11.36 -16.49 -1.75
C PHE A 73 -12.69 -16.22 -2.46
N ALA A 74 -13.34 -17.24 -3.03
CA ALA A 74 -14.65 -17.13 -3.64
C ALA A 74 -15.73 -16.62 -2.67
N TYR A 75 -15.51 -16.72 -1.35
CA TYR A 75 -16.38 -16.09 -0.34
C TYR A 75 -16.51 -14.58 -0.55
N GLY A 76 -15.49 -13.91 -1.11
CA GLY A 76 -15.57 -12.50 -1.48
C GLY A 76 -16.76 -12.21 -2.41
N GLN A 77 -17.03 -13.11 -3.36
CA GLN A 77 -18.15 -12.97 -4.28
C GLN A 77 -19.50 -13.17 -3.58
N ALA A 78 -19.59 -14.12 -2.65
CA ALA A 78 -20.83 -14.39 -1.91
C ALA A 78 -21.17 -13.26 -0.92
N ASP A 79 -20.18 -12.76 -0.18
CA ASP A 79 -20.39 -11.80 0.90
C ASP A 79 -20.32 -10.33 0.44
N TYR A 80 -19.48 -10.04 -0.56
CA TYR A 80 -19.19 -8.68 -1.02
C TYR A 80 -19.56 -8.43 -2.49
N SER A 81 -20.09 -9.42 -3.21
CA SER A 81 -20.35 -9.36 -4.67
C SER A 81 -19.10 -9.17 -5.55
N TYR A 82 -17.89 -9.29 -4.98
CA TYR A 82 -16.62 -9.07 -5.69
C TYR A 82 -15.53 -10.03 -5.23
N TYR A 83 -14.64 -10.42 -6.15
CA TYR A 83 -13.39 -11.07 -5.77
C TYR A 83 -12.40 -10.07 -5.15
N GLY A 84 -11.47 -10.58 -4.33
CA GLY A 84 -10.25 -9.84 -4.02
C GLY A 84 -9.48 -9.53 -5.30
N LEU A 85 -8.68 -8.47 -5.29
CA LEU A 85 -7.93 -8.00 -6.45
C LEU A 85 -6.44 -8.15 -6.19
N VAL A 86 -5.67 -8.35 -7.26
CA VAL A 86 -4.21 -8.22 -7.24
C VAL A 86 -3.81 -7.27 -8.36
N MET A 87 -2.93 -6.34 -8.05
CA MET A 87 -2.35 -5.39 -9.00
C MET A 87 -0.92 -5.04 -8.61
N ALA A 88 -0.22 -4.31 -9.47
CA ALA A 88 1.09 -3.79 -9.10
C ALA A 88 0.88 -2.63 -8.12
N ARG A 89 1.65 -2.62 -7.03
CA ARG A 89 1.64 -1.52 -6.07
C ARG A 89 1.94 -0.14 -6.70
N PRO A 90 2.86 -0.02 -7.68
CA PRO A 90 3.05 1.22 -8.45
C PRO A 90 1.77 1.76 -9.05
N ASP A 91 1.00 0.92 -9.74
CA ASP A 91 -0.21 1.32 -10.44
C ASP A 91 -1.26 1.85 -9.46
N LEU A 92 -1.43 1.20 -8.30
CA LEU A 92 -2.35 1.70 -7.28
C LEU A 92 -1.91 3.06 -6.75
N HIS A 93 -0.61 3.24 -6.55
CA HIS A 93 -0.06 4.51 -6.08
C HIS A 93 -0.24 5.62 -7.12
N GLU A 94 0.02 5.33 -8.41
CA GLU A 94 -0.20 6.27 -9.51
C GLU A 94 -1.67 6.66 -9.66
N ILE A 95 -2.59 5.69 -9.57
CA ILE A 95 -4.04 5.97 -9.58
C ILE A 95 -4.42 6.86 -8.40
N LEU A 96 -3.92 6.60 -7.19
CA LEU A 96 -4.22 7.45 -6.04
C LEU A 96 -3.65 8.86 -6.20
N LEU A 97 -2.44 8.99 -6.73
CA LEU A 97 -1.77 10.27 -6.96
C LEU A 97 -2.44 11.10 -8.05
N SER A 98 -2.91 10.48 -9.14
CA SER A 98 -3.55 11.21 -10.24
C SER A 98 -4.86 11.89 -9.84
N HIS A 99 -5.45 11.47 -8.73
CA HIS A 99 -6.63 12.07 -8.12
C HIS A 99 -6.32 13.13 -7.04
N VAL A 100 -5.05 13.50 -6.87
CA VAL A 100 -4.63 14.57 -5.95
C VAL A 100 -4.01 15.71 -6.76
N PRO A 101 -4.43 16.98 -6.55
CA PRO A 101 -3.82 18.11 -7.24
C PRO A 101 -2.32 18.21 -6.91
N PRO A 102 -1.43 18.33 -7.92
CA PRO A 102 0.03 18.32 -7.69
C PRO A 102 0.51 19.39 -6.70
N GLU A 103 -0.15 20.55 -6.65
CA GLU A 103 0.15 21.64 -5.72
C GLU A 103 -0.10 21.28 -4.25
N LYS A 104 -0.88 20.23 -3.97
CA LYS A 104 -1.11 19.70 -2.62
C LYS A 104 -0.01 18.75 -2.17
N ILE A 105 0.97 18.44 -3.02
CA ILE A 105 2.03 17.47 -2.73
C ILE A 105 3.38 18.18 -2.75
N LEU A 106 4.03 18.24 -1.60
CA LEU A 106 5.38 18.77 -1.47
C LEU A 106 6.35 17.62 -1.26
N THR A 107 7.14 17.34 -2.29
CA THR A 107 8.19 16.31 -2.28
C THR A 107 9.48 16.82 -1.65
N GLY A 108 10.37 15.91 -1.24
CA GLY A 108 11.61 16.26 -0.54
C GLY A 108 11.40 16.78 0.90
N LYS A 109 10.18 16.67 1.42
CA LYS A 109 9.80 17.15 2.76
C LYS A 109 9.86 16.03 3.77
N ARG A 110 11.06 15.80 4.31
CA ARG A 110 11.27 14.84 5.38
C ARG A 110 11.00 15.48 6.73
N ILE A 111 9.90 15.10 7.39
CA ILE A 111 9.64 15.47 8.79
C ILE A 111 10.71 14.81 9.69
N VAL A 112 11.32 15.61 10.56
CA VAL A 112 12.32 15.15 11.55
C VAL A 112 11.84 15.30 12.99
N SER A 113 10.91 16.23 13.24
CA SER A 113 10.24 16.39 14.53
C SER A 113 8.88 17.04 14.37
N VAL A 114 8.00 16.76 15.32
CA VAL A 114 6.67 17.37 15.43
C VAL A 114 6.55 18.00 16.81
N THR A 115 5.99 19.19 16.87
CA THR A 115 5.58 19.86 18.11
C THR A 115 4.10 20.21 18.02
N GLN A 116 3.38 20.13 19.14
CA GLN A 116 1.97 20.50 19.20
C GLN A 116 1.72 21.43 20.40
N ASP A 117 0.73 22.29 20.27
CA ASP A 117 0.23 23.16 21.33
C ASP A 117 -1.30 23.23 21.26
N ASP A 118 -1.91 24.11 22.07
CA ASP A 118 -3.37 24.28 22.12
C ASP A 118 -3.97 24.85 20.82
N ILE A 119 -3.13 25.31 19.88
CA ILE A 119 -3.53 25.96 18.63
C ILE A 119 -3.40 24.97 17.46
N GLY A 120 -2.40 24.08 17.47
CA GLY A 120 -2.26 23.06 16.43
C GLY A 120 -0.93 22.31 16.45
N VAL A 121 -0.52 21.85 15.27
CA VAL A 121 0.68 21.03 15.05
C VAL A 121 1.68 21.75 14.14
N SER A 122 2.96 21.63 14.46
CA SER A 122 4.08 22.14 13.67
C SER A 122 5.00 21.00 13.26
N CYS A 123 5.14 20.80 11.95
CA CYS A 123 5.99 19.79 11.33
C CYS A 123 7.31 20.41 10.91
N HIS A 124 8.40 20.00 11.54
CA HIS A 124 9.75 20.47 11.24
C HIS A 124 10.40 19.53 10.22
N CYS A 125 10.78 20.06 9.07
CA CYS A 125 11.42 19.30 8.01
C CYS A 125 12.96 19.37 8.09
N SER A 126 13.65 18.38 7.51
CA SER A 126 15.13 18.32 7.51
C SER A 126 15.79 19.46 6.73
N ASP A 127 15.06 20.13 5.84
CA ASP A 127 15.50 21.31 5.10
C ASP A 127 15.26 22.62 5.87
N SER A 128 14.92 22.52 7.17
CA SER A 128 14.55 23.63 8.06
C SER A 128 13.24 24.33 7.72
N THR A 129 12.46 23.84 6.74
CA THR A 129 11.10 24.34 6.53
C THR A 129 10.15 23.84 7.62
N ILE A 130 9.19 24.68 8.01
CA ILE A 130 8.19 24.38 9.03
C ILE A 130 6.80 24.53 8.39
N TYR A 131 5.95 23.54 8.61
CA TYR A 131 4.55 23.56 8.18
C TYR A 131 3.63 23.48 9.39
N HIS A 132 2.60 24.31 9.40
CA HIS A 132 1.60 24.35 10.46
C HIS A 132 0.26 23.79 9.96
N GLY A 133 -0.51 23.18 10.85
CA GLY A 133 -1.87 22.74 10.58
C GLY A 133 -2.62 22.45 11.88
N ASP A 134 -3.93 22.22 11.77
CA ASP A 134 -4.76 21.87 12.93
C ASP A 134 -4.65 20.38 13.28
N ILE A 135 -4.44 19.53 12.26
CA ILE A 135 -4.39 18.07 12.38
C ILE A 135 -3.20 17.54 11.58
N LEU A 136 -2.43 16.63 12.18
CA LEU A 136 -1.40 15.84 11.50
C LEU A 136 -1.81 14.38 11.41
N VAL A 137 -1.77 13.83 10.19
CA VAL A 137 -1.96 12.39 9.95
C VAL A 137 -0.61 11.78 9.56
N GLY A 138 -0.10 10.88 10.40
CA GLY A 138 1.14 10.14 10.14
C GLY A 138 0.92 8.97 9.18
N ALA A 139 1.31 9.13 7.92
CA ALA A 139 1.30 8.09 6.89
C ALA A 139 2.72 7.72 6.40
N ASP A 140 3.73 7.97 7.22
CA ASP A 140 5.17 7.87 6.92
C ASP A 140 5.82 6.49 7.21
N GLY A 141 4.98 5.45 7.32
CA GLY A 141 5.37 4.04 7.27
C GLY A 141 6.04 3.49 8.54
N ALA A 142 6.73 2.36 8.40
CA ALA A 142 7.26 1.59 9.54
C ALA A 142 8.28 2.38 10.39
N TYR A 143 9.02 3.31 9.78
CA TYR A 143 10.02 4.16 10.45
C TYR A 143 9.52 5.58 10.72
N SER A 144 8.22 5.72 10.96
CA SER A 144 7.51 6.99 11.14
C SER A 144 8.17 7.91 12.15
N ALA A 145 8.56 9.11 11.70
CA ALA A 145 9.04 10.20 12.57
C ALA A 145 7.88 10.83 13.35
N VAL A 146 6.68 10.83 12.76
CA VAL A 146 5.46 11.31 13.41
C VAL A 146 5.12 10.45 14.64
N ARG A 147 5.10 9.11 14.47
CA ARG A 147 4.84 8.17 15.57
C ARG A 147 5.86 8.30 16.70
N GLN A 148 7.15 8.45 16.37
CA GLN A 148 8.19 8.62 17.38
C GLN A 148 8.03 9.93 18.16
N SER A 149 7.63 11.01 17.50
CA SER A 149 7.36 12.30 18.16
C SER A 149 6.17 12.17 19.12
N LEU A 150 5.07 11.52 18.68
CA LEU A 150 3.92 11.24 19.52
C LEU A 150 4.25 10.35 20.71
N TYR A 151 5.08 9.31 20.52
CA TYR A 151 5.46 8.40 21.60
C TYR A 151 6.30 9.10 22.67
N LYS A 152 7.17 10.03 22.26
CA LYS A 152 7.94 10.85 23.19
C LYS A 152 7.01 11.70 24.06
N ASP A 153 6.08 12.41 23.44
CA ASP A 153 5.09 13.24 24.13
C ASP A 153 4.24 12.43 25.13
N LEU A 154 3.64 11.32 24.65
CA LEU A 154 2.86 10.42 25.51
C LEU A 154 3.68 9.85 26.66
N LYS A 155 4.97 9.56 26.45
CA LYS A 155 5.86 9.06 27.50
C LYS A 155 6.15 10.13 28.55
N ASP A 156 6.42 11.37 28.12
CA ASP A 156 6.68 12.50 29.01
C ASP A 156 5.44 12.83 29.87
N HIS A 157 4.24 12.56 29.36
CA HIS A 157 2.97 12.64 30.09
C HIS A 157 2.54 11.35 30.82
N GLY A 158 3.35 10.29 30.80
CA GLY A 158 3.05 9.03 31.49
C GLY A 158 1.90 8.20 30.88
N ASN A 159 1.48 8.53 29.66
CA ASN A 159 0.33 7.96 28.95
C ASN A 159 0.70 6.92 27.88
N LEU A 160 2.00 6.68 27.62
CA LEU A 160 2.42 5.71 26.61
C LEU A 160 2.06 4.26 27.05
N PRO A 161 1.30 3.49 26.25
CA PRO A 161 0.99 2.09 26.58
C PRO A 161 2.23 1.20 26.64
N ARG A 162 2.23 0.21 27.55
CA ARG A 162 3.38 -0.70 27.75
C ARG A 162 3.84 -1.45 26.50
N HIS A 163 2.93 -1.78 25.59
CA HIS A 163 3.27 -2.49 24.36
C HIS A 163 4.03 -1.61 23.34
N ASP A 164 3.81 -0.29 23.39
CA ASP A 164 4.45 0.68 22.50
C ASP A 164 5.91 1.00 22.86
N PHE A 165 6.38 0.54 24.02
CA PHE A 165 7.81 0.62 24.38
C PHE A 165 8.66 -0.41 23.64
N SER A 166 8.05 -1.43 23.03
CA SER A 166 8.79 -2.48 22.35
C SER A 166 9.33 -2.00 21.01
N CYS A 167 10.59 -2.28 20.73
CA CYS A 167 11.14 -2.07 19.40
C CYS A 167 10.39 -2.95 18.39
N ILE A 168 10.09 -2.40 17.21
CA ILE A 168 9.66 -3.20 16.07
C ILE A 168 10.81 -4.16 15.75
N LYS A 169 10.59 -5.46 15.96
CA LYS A 169 11.55 -6.48 15.59
C LYS A 169 11.47 -6.72 14.08
N LEU A 170 12.63 -6.72 13.43
CA LEU A 170 12.72 -7.14 12.04
C LEU A 170 12.79 -8.66 12.00
N ASP A 171 11.63 -9.30 11.96
CA ASP A 171 11.55 -10.77 12.01
C ASP A 171 11.58 -11.41 10.61
N GLN A 172 11.44 -10.61 9.54
CA GLN A 172 11.34 -11.08 8.16
C GLN A 172 12.10 -10.19 7.19
N VAL A 173 12.78 -10.83 6.24
CA VAL A 173 13.39 -10.18 5.06
C VAL A 173 12.63 -10.64 3.83
N VAL A 174 12.10 -9.67 3.08
CA VAL A 174 11.36 -9.94 1.83
C VAL A 174 12.25 -9.57 0.65
N VAL A 175 12.47 -10.53 -0.26
CA VAL A 175 13.11 -10.29 -1.56
C VAL A 175 12.03 -10.28 -2.62
N VAL A 176 11.99 -9.22 -3.42
CA VAL A 176 10.99 -9.04 -4.49
C VAL A 176 11.69 -9.16 -5.84
N GLY A 177 11.18 -10.05 -6.69
CA GLY A 177 11.59 -10.18 -8.09
C GLY A 177 10.42 -9.85 -9.00
N ILE A 178 10.67 -9.07 -10.05
CA ILE A 178 9.69 -8.71 -11.08
C ILE A 178 10.25 -9.21 -12.40
N THR A 179 9.45 -9.94 -13.17
CA THR A 179 9.82 -10.31 -14.53
C THR A 179 9.50 -9.18 -15.49
N GLU A 180 10.21 -9.13 -16.61
CA GLU A 180 9.74 -8.47 -17.82
C GLU A 180 8.36 -9.02 -18.25
N PRO A 181 7.58 -8.28 -19.05
CA PRO A 181 6.29 -8.76 -19.54
C PRO A 181 6.45 -10.13 -20.22
N LEU A 182 5.68 -11.08 -19.73
CA LEU A 182 5.67 -12.44 -20.26
C LEU A 182 4.73 -12.54 -21.47
N ASN A 183 5.16 -13.25 -22.52
CA ASN A 183 4.38 -13.46 -23.74
C ASN A 183 3.16 -14.38 -23.46
N PRO A 184 1.91 -13.92 -23.63
CA PRO A 184 0.72 -14.74 -23.36
C PRO A 184 0.58 -15.98 -24.26
N ASN A 185 1.30 -16.03 -25.38
CA ASN A 185 1.33 -17.23 -26.24
C ASN A 185 2.25 -18.31 -25.70
N GLU A 186 3.34 -17.93 -25.03
CA GLU A 186 4.24 -18.86 -24.31
C GLU A 186 3.70 -19.23 -22.93
N TYR A 187 2.94 -18.31 -22.32
CA TYR A 187 2.36 -18.45 -20.99
C TYR A 187 0.82 -18.30 -21.06
N PRO A 188 0.08 -19.33 -21.53
CA PRO A 188 -1.37 -19.25 -21.74
C PRO A 188 -2.18 -18.84 -20.51
N MET A 189 -1.69 -19.12 -19.30
CA MET A 189 -2.36 -18.76 -18.05
C MET A 189 -2.44 -17.26 -17.82
N LEU A 190 -1.68 -16.44 -18.56
CA LEU A 190 -1.83 -14.98 -18.55
C LEU A 190 -3.14 -14.53 -19.20
N LYS A 191 -3.75 -15.38 -20.04
CA LYS A 191 -5.04 -15.14 -20.71
C LYS A 191 -6.24 -15.44 -19.81
N GLU A 192 -6.02 -16.06 -18.64
CA GLU A 192 -7.09 -16.30 -17.67
C GLU A 192 -7.62 -14.98 -17.10
N ASP A 193 -8.93 -14.93 -16.86
CA ASP A 193 -9.62 -13.78 -16.28
C ASP A 193 -9.26 -13.56 -14.81
N VAL A 194 -8.76 -14.60 -14.13
CA VAL A 194 -8.30 -14.56 -12.75
C VAL A 194 -6.78 -14.57 -12.66
N CYS A 195 -6.25 -14.00 -11.58
CA CYS A 195 -4.85 -14.06 -11.20
C CYS A 195 -4.53 -15.40 -10.56
N GLN A 196 -3.42 -16.02 -10.98
CA GLN A 196 -2.82 -17.14 -10.26
C GLN A 196 -1.89 -16.60 -9.18
N PHE A 197 -2.22 -16.85 -7.92
CA PHE A 197 -1.37 -16.57 -6.76
C PHE A 197 -0.87 -17.89 -6.17
N ARG A 198 0.44 -18.04 -6.04
CA ARG A 198 1.07 -19.25 -5.51
C ARG A 198 1.99 -18.91 -4.36
N ILE A 199 1.83 -19.62 -3.26
CA ILE A 199 2.73 -19.59 -2.12
C ILE A 199 3.48 -20.93 -2.12
N VAL A 200 4.79 -20.87 -2.15
CA VAL A 200 5.65 -22.04 -2.01
C VAL A 200 6.29 -22.01 -0.64
N LEU A 201 6.09 -23.07 0.13
CA LEU A 201 6.72 -23.27 1.42
C LEU A 201 8.06 -23.98 1.18
N GLY A 202 9.15 -23.23 1.28
CA GLY A 202 10.50 -23.78 1.24
C GLY A 202 10.83 -24.59 2.48
N GLY A 203 11.83 -25.46 2.40
CA GLY A 203 12.37 -26.15 3.58
C GLY A 203 12.86 -25.15 4.65
N ASN A 204 12.53 -25.40 5.93
CA ASN A 204 12.79 -24.54 7.10
C ASN A 204 11.94 -23.25 7.21
N ASP A 205 10.63 -23.31 6.93
CA ASP A 205 9.67 -22.20 7.14
C ASP A 205 10.03 -20.90 6.39
N ARG A 206 10.61 -21.01 5.20
CA ARG A 206 10.92 -19.87 4.32
C ARG A 206 9.92 -19.81 3.17
N PRO A 207 8.76 -19.15 3.33
CA PRO A 207 7.79 -19.03 2.26
C PRO A 207 8.28 -18.03 1.20
N TYR A 208 8.01 -18.31 -0.06
CA TYR A 208 8.04 -17.32 -1.12
C TYR A 208 6.72 -17.34 -1.90
N SER A 209 6.30 -16.18 -2.40
CA SER A 209 5.07 -16.04 -3.17
C SER A 209 5.37 -15.60 -4.59
N VAL A 210 4.73 -16.24 -5.57
CA VAL A 210 4.77 -15.88 -6.98
C VAL A 210 3.37 -15.49 -7.42
N THR A 211 3.25 -14.31 -8.01
CA THR A 211 1.98 -13.77 -8.48
C THR A 211 2.13 -13.30 -9.92
N LYS A 212 1.14 -13.60 -10.76
CA LYS A 212 1.17 -13.23 -12.19
C LYS A 212 0.15 -12.14 -12.47
N LEU A 213 0.64 -10.96 -12.83
CA LEU A 213 -0.19 -9.80 -13.16
C LEU A 213 -0.22 -9.56 -14.67
N ARG A 214 -1.27 -8.86 -15.13
CA ARG A 214 -1.34 -8.40 -16.52
C ARG A 214 -0.50 -7.12 -16.64
N GLY A 215 0.32 -7.03 -17.68
CA GLY A 215 0.93 -5.74 -18.07
C GLY A 215 2.10 -5.28 -17.22
N ASN A 216 3.06 -6.15 -16.91
CA ASN A 216 4.36 -5.65 -16.46
C ASN A 216 5.00 -4.87 -17.62
N ARG A 217 4.86 -3.54 -17.62
CA ARG A 217 5.60 -2.55 -18.42
C ARG A 217 5.68 -2.80 -19.93
N GLU A 218 4.73 -2.24 -20.68
CA GLU A 218 5.11 -1.69 -21.99
C GLU A 218 6.21 -0.65 -21.73
N GLY A 219 7.39 -0.88 -22.31
CA GLY A 219 8.57 -0.07 -22.06
C GLY A 219 8.31 1.39 -22.40
N LEU A 220 8.79 2.27 -21.51
CA LEU A 220 9.22 3.60 -21.90
C LEU A 220 10.30 3.42 -22.99
N SER A 221 9.91 3.67 -24.23
CA SER A 221 10.82 4.10 -25.31
C SER A 221 10.74 5.61 -25.44
#